data_AF-A0A950T337-F1
#
_entry.id   AF-A0A950T337-F1
#
_cell.length_a   1.000
_cell.length_b   1.000
_cell.length_c   1.000
_cell.angle_alpha   90.00
_cell.angle_beta   90.00
_cell.angle_gamma   90.00
#
_symmetry.space_group_name_H-M   'P 1'
#
loop_
_entity.id
_entity.type
_entity.pdbx_description
1 polymer ?
#
loop_
_entity_poly.entity_id
_entity_poly.type
_entity_poly.pdbx_seq_one_letter_code
_entity_poly.pdbx_strand_id
1 'polypeptide(L)'
;MVADPLHQWMSVEEYLKLDRTALDVRYEYIDGRVRAMVGGSMAHMRIAASIFALLDEQLGEQGPCHAYTSEARVQVSESRYVYPDATVSCDVADWQAENDMVR
;
A
#
# COMPACT_ATOMS: atom_id res chain seq x y z
N MET A 1 13.12 -8.71 31.41
CA MET A 1 12.32 -9.09 30.22
C MET A 1 11.74 -7.81 29.67
N VAL A 2 12.26 -7.29 28.55
CA VAL A 2 11.77 -6.06 27.94
C VAL A 2 10.72 -6.47 26.92
N ALA A 3 9.47 -6.06 27.14
CA ALA A 3 8.38 -6.27 26.19
C ALA A 3 8.69 -5.47 24.92
N ASP A 4 8.67 -6.14 23.76
CA ASP A 4 8.71 -5.50 22.45
C ASP A 4 7.39 -4.73 22.25
N PRO A 5 7.37 -3.39 22.19
CA PRO A 5 6.14 -2.59 22.20
C PRO A 5 5.30 -2.70 20.92
N LEU A 6 5.76 -3.42 19.90
CA LEU A 6 5.16 -3.41 18.55
C LEU A 6 4.25 -4.61 18.25
N HIS A 7 3.95 -5.48 19.23
CA HIS A 7 2.96 -6.56 19.05
C HIS A 7 1.54 -6.11 19.43
N GLN A 8 1.08 -4.97 18.90
CA GLN A 8 -0.33 -4.59 18.99
C GLN A 8 -1.12 -5.43 17.98
N TRP A 9 -1.87 -6.39 18.52
CA TRP A 9 -2.97 -6.99 17.81
C TRP A 9 -4.07 -5.94 17.70
N MET A 10 -4.46 -5.60 16.47
CA MET A 10 -5.50 -4.61 16.18
C MET A 10 -6.60 -5.25 15.34
N SER A 11 -7.82 -4.79 15.52
CA SER A 11 -8.87 -5.03 14.53
C SER A 11 -8.57 -4.27 13.23
N VAL A 12 -9.19 -4.69 12.13
CA VAL A 12 -9.08 -4.01 10.84
C VAL A 12 -9.56 -2.56 10.92
N GLU A 13 -10.62 -2.30 11.68
CA GLU A 13 -11.17 -0.95 11.85
C GLU A 13 -10.18 -0.01 12.57
N GLU A 14 -9.58 -0.49 13.67
CA GLU A 14 -8.57 0.26 14.41
C GLU A 14 -7.34 0.53 13.53
N TYR A 15 -6.91 -0.46 12.75
CA TYR A 15 -5.82 -0.32 11.79
C TYR A 15 -6.13 0.75 10.73
N LEU A 16 -7.27 0.67 10.05
CA LEU A 16 -7.64 1.62 8.99
C LEU A 16 -7.72 3.05 9.53
N LYS A 17 -8.22 3.22 10.76
CA LYS A 17 -8.24 4.52 11.43
C LYS A 17 -6.82 5.02 11.73
N LEU A 18 -5.96 4.17 12.27
CA LEU A 18 -4.56 4.51 12.53
C LEU A 18 -3.85 4.96 11.25
N ASP A 19 -3.94 4.16 10.19
CA ASP A 19 -3.21 4.38 8.95
C ASP A 19 -3.70 5.61 8.17
N ARG A 20 -5.00 5.91 8.21
CA ARG A 20 -5.57 7.13 7.60
C ARG A 20 -5.25 8.42 8.35
N THR A 21 -5.00 8.34 9.66
CA THR A 21 -4.72 9.52 10.50
C THR A 21 -3.23 9.76 10.69
N ALA A 22 -2.38 8.78 10.37
CA ALA A 22 -0.95 8.94 10.35
C ALA A 22 -0.51 9.89 9.22
N LEU A 23 0.34 10.86 9.55
CA LEU A 23 0.81 11.88 8.61
C LEU A 23 2.08 11.43 7.86
N ASP A 24 3.02 10.82 8.57
CA ASP A 24 4.37 10.56 8.06
C ASP A 24 4.72 9.05 7.97
N VAL A 25 3.79 8.18 8.36
CA VAL A 25 4.01 6.74 8.45
C VAL A 25 2.84 6.00 7.84
N ARG A 26 3.13 5.06 6.95
CA ARG A 26 2.17 4.07 6.46
C ARG A 26 2.30 2.80 7.27
N TYR A 27 1.20 2.11 7.46
CA TYR A 27 1.14 0.86 8.20
C TYR A 27 0.60 -0.27 7.33
N GLU A 28 1.28 -1.41 7.36
CA GLU A 28 0.77 -2.66 6.82
C GLU A 28 0.06 -3.45 7.92
N TYR A 29 -0.97 -4.19 7.53
CA TYR A 29 -1.76 -5.04 8.41
C TYR A 29 -1.76 -6.47 7.89
N ILE A 30 -1.22 -7.41 8.67
CA ILE A 30 -1.20 -8.83 8.34
C ILE A 30 -1.79 -9.62 9.50
N ASP A 31 -3.01 -10.10 9.33
CA ASP A 31 -3.71 -11.02 10.24
C ASP A 31 -3.67 -10.56 11.71
N GLY A 32 -4.09 -9.32 11.96
CA GLY A 32 -4.08 -8.72 13.29
C GLY A 32 -2.83 -7.92 13.63
N ARG A 33 -1.72 -8.11 12.90
CA ARG A 33 -0.44 -7.46 13.21
C ARG A 33 -0.24 -6.22 12.37
N VAL A 34 0.04 -5.10 13.03
CA VAL A 34 0.37 -3.84 12.38
C VAL A 34 1.89 -3.65 12.31
N ARG A 35 2.39 -3.20 11.15
CA ARG A 35 3.82 -2.91 10.92
C ARG A 35 3.96 -1.53 10.29
N ALA A 36 4.79 -0.67 10.87
CA ALA A 36 5.17 0.58 10.23
C ALA A 36 6.02 0.27 9.00
N MET A 37 5.63 0.80 7.84
CA MET A 37 6.53 0.86 6.71
C MET A 37 7.67 1.81 7.04
N VAL A 38 8.87 1.36 6.73
CA VAL A 38 10.05 2.20 6.77
C VAL A 38 10.30 2.69 5.35
N GLY A 39 10.63 3.98 5.20
CA GLY A 39 10.95 4.53 3.90
C GLY A 39 12.08 3.74 3.19
N GLY A 40 12.02 3.73 1.86
CA GLY A 40 13.04 3.07 1.04
C GLY A 40 14.35 3.84 0.98
N SER A 41 15.46 3.12 0.76
CA SER A 41 16.73 3.76 0.35
C SER A 41 16.59 4.42 -1.04
N MET A 42 17.49 5.34 -1.40
CA MET A 42 17.51 5.93 -2.75
C MET A 42 17.58 4.86 -3.87
N ALA A 43 18.27 3.74 -3.61
CA ALA A 43 18.32 2.62 -4.55
C ALA A 43 16.96 1.93 -4.69
N HIS A 44 16.27 1.71 -3.57
CA HIS A 44 14.92 1.15 -3.56
C HIS A 44 13.94 2.05 -4.32
N MET A 45 13.93 3.36 -4.01
CA MET A 45 13.07 4.34 -4.69
C MET A 45 13.32 4.34 -6.20
N ARG A 46 14.58 4.25 -6.63
CA ARG A 46 14.92 4.22 -8.06
C ARG A 46 14.43 2.95 -8.76
N ILE A 47 14.53 1.79 -8.09
CA ILE A 47 14.04 0.53 -8.64
C ILE A 47 12.51 0.55 -8.73
N ALA A 48 11.82 0.90 -7.65
CA ALA A 48 10.36 0.98 -7.61
C ALA A 48 9.80 1.93 -8.69
N ALA A 49 10.38 3.13 -8.80
CA ALA A 49 9.99 4.10 -9.83
C ALA A 49 10.21 3.56 -11.26
N SER A 50 11.30 2.81 -11.48
CA SER A 50 11.58 2.22 -12.80
C SER A 50 10.59 1.10 -13.15
N ILE A 51 10.21 0.28 -12.16
CA ILE A 51 9.19 -0.76 -12.33
C ILE A 51 7.84 -0.13 -12.63
N PHE A 52 7.43 0.88 -11.86
CA PHE A 52 6.20 1.63 -12.10
C PHE A 52 6.16 2.19 -13.52
N ALA A 53 7.22 2.89 -13.96
CA ALA A 53 7.26 3.50 -15.29
C ALA A 53 7.13 2.47 -16.42
N LEU A 54 7.81 1.32 -16.31
CA LEU A 54 7.71 0.24 -17.29
C LEU A 54 6.31 -0.38 -17.36
N LEU A 55 5.67 -0.55 -16.20
CA LEU A 55 4.30 -1.06 -16.14
C LEU A 55 3.32 -0.06 -16.76
N ASP A 56 3.39 1.21 -16.35
CA ASP A 56 2.49 2.26 -16.80
C ASP A 56 2.59 2.49 -18.33
N GLU A 57 3.82 2.52 -18.86
CA GLU A 57 4.06 2.60 -20.32
C GLU A 57 3.44 1.41 -21.06
N GLN A 58 3.59 0.20 -20.53
CA GLN A 58 3.13 -1.02 -21.21
C GLN A 58 1.60 -1.19 -21.15
N LEU A 59 0.97 -0.70 -20.09
CA LEU A 59 -0.50 -0.72 -19.94
C LEU A 59 -1.16 0.35 -20.81
N GLY A 60 -0.51 1.51 -20.96
CA GLY A 60 -0.98 2.62 -21.77
C GLY A 60 -2.17 3.37 -21.16
N GLU A 61 -2.27 4.67 -21.45
CA GLU A 61 -3.26 5.56 -20.83
C GLU A 61 -4.74 5.17 -21.11
N GLN A 62 -4.99 4.47 -22.22
CA GLN A 62 -6.33 4.01 -22.64
C GLN A 62 -6.58 2.54 -22.31
N GLY A 63 -5.62 1.87 -21.68
CA GLY A 63 -5.73 0.48 -21.28
C GLY A 63 -6.74 0.29 -20.15
N PRO A 64 -7.27 -0.94 -19.97
CA PRO A 64 -8.23 -1.23 -18.91
C PRO A 64 -7.56 -1.37 -17.54
N CYS A 65 -6.26 -1.08 -17.39
CA CYS A 65 -5.52 -1.25 -16.15
C CYS A 65 -4.56 -0.08 -15.93
N HIS A 66 -4.33 0.24 -14.66
CA HIS A 66 -3.44 1.31 -14.24
C HIS A 66 -2.43 0.81 -13.20
N ALA A 67 -1.22 1.33 -13.28
CA ALA A 67 -0.19 1.10 -12.28
C ALA A 67 -0.32 2.12 -11.14
N TYR A 68 0.06 1.71 -9.93
CA TYR A 68 0.08 2.53 -8.72
C TYR A 68 1.40 2.33 -7.99
N THR A 69 1.90 3.36 -7.33
CA THR A 69 3.15 3.34 -6.55
C THR A 69 2.92 2.82 -5.13
N SER A 70 3.98 2.82 -4.32
CA SER A 70 3.98 2.51 -2.86
C SER A 70 3.00 3.31 -2.01
N GLU A 71 2.34 4.32 -2.57
CA GLU A 71 1.39 5.18 -1.87
C GLU A 71 -0.02 4.60 -1.85
N ALA A 72 -0.32 3.63 -2.72
CA ALA A 72 -1.61 2.97 -2.77
C ALA A 72 -1.69 1.85 -1.73
N ARG A 73 -2.72 1.90 -0.87
CA ARG A 73 -3.04 0.78 0.01
C ARG A 73 -3.64 -0.33 -0.84
N VAL A 74 -3.19 -1.57 -0.67
CA VAL A 74 -3.74 -2.72 -1.38
C VAL A 74 -4.42 -3.65 -0.39
N GLN A 75 -5.71 -3.89 -0.58
CA GLN A 75 -6.45 -4.88 0.17
C GLN A 75 -6.26 -6.26 -0.48
N VAL A 76 -5.44 -7.12 0.12
CA VAL A 76 -5.20 -8.48 -0.39
C VAL A 76 -6.28 -9.46 0.08
N SER A 77 -6.86 -9.19 1.26
CA SER A 77 -7.98 -9.95 1.82
C SER A 77 -8.68 -9.13 2.91
N GLU A 78 -9.74 -9.66 3.53
CA GLU A 78 -10.40 -9.03 4.68
C GLU A 78 -9.45 -8.78 5.86
N SER A 79 -8.37 -9.56 6.01
CA SER A 79 -7.40 -9.43 7.10
C SER A 79 -6.00 -9.02 6.66
N ARG A 80 -5.82 -8.55 5.41
CA ARG A 80 -4.49 -8.20 4.88
C ARG A 80 -4.52 -6.93 4.03
N TYR A 81 -3.75 -5.95 4.46
CA TYR A 81 -3.57 -4.66 3.80
C TYR A 81 -2.09 -4.32 3.75
N VAL A 82 -1.59 -4.00 2.56
CA VAL A 82 -0.16 -3.79 2.30
C VAL A 82 0.06 -2.57 1.43
N TYR A 83 1.31 -2.17 1.29
CA TYR A 83 1.73 -1.04 0.46
C TYR A 83 2.91 -1.50 -0.42
N PRO A 84 2.64 -2.22 -1.52
CA PRO A 84 3.68 -2.76 -2.40
C PRO A 84 4.37 -1.65 -3.19
N ASP A 85 5.64 -1.84 -3.56
CA ASP A 85 6.40 -0.88 -4.37
C ASP A 85 5.74 -0.50 -5.70
N ALA A 86 5.04 -1.46 -6.31
CA ALA A 86 4.24 -1.26 -7.51
C ALA A 86 3.04 -2.23 -7.49
N THR A 87 1.88 -1.72 -7.89
CA THR A 87 0.64 -2.50 -8.01
C THR A 87 -0.04 -2.17 -9.34
N VAL A 88 -0.74 -3.14 -9.93
CA VAL A 88 -1.59 -2.91 -11.12
C VAL A 88 -3.01 -3.35 -10.78
N SER A 89 -3.99 -2.49 -11.08
CA SER A 89 -5.41 -2.85 -11.01
C SER A 89 -6.10 -2.56 -12.34
N CYS A 90 -7.01 -3.44 -12.71
CA CYS A 90 -7.88 -3.28 -13.88
C CYS A 90 -9.33 -2.98 -13.50
N ASP A 91 -9.61 -2.81 -12.21
CA ASP A 91 -10.96 -2.50 -11.72
C ASP A 91 -11.22 -0.99 -11.81
N VAL A 92 -12.27 -0.62 -12.53
CA VAL A 92 -12.72 0.78 -12.68
C VAL A 92 -13.10 1.42 -11.34
N ALA A 93 -13.44 0.61 -10.32
CA ALA A 93 -13.72 1.10 -8.97
C ALA A 93 -12.49 1.73 -8.31
N ASP A 94 -11.28 1.31 -8.71
CA ASP A 94 -10.04 1.79 -8.11
C ASP A 94 -9.56 3.13 -8.70
N TRP A 95 -10.19 3.62 -9.76
CA TRP A 95 -9.74 4.79 -10.52
C TRP A 95 -10.21 6.14 -9.93
N GLN A 96 -10.93 6.10 -8.81
CA GLN A 96 -11.51 7.30 -8.22
C GLN A 96 -10.45 8.15 -7.51
N ALA A 97 -10.47 9.47 -7.76
CA ALA A 97 -9.48 10.41 -7.21
C ALA A 97 -9.44 10.46 -5.66
N GLU A 98 -10.56 10.15 -5.01
CA GLU A 98 -10.67 10.14 -3.54
C GLU A 98 -10.40 8.75 -2.93
N ASN A 99 -10.12 7.75 -3.77
CA ASN A 99 -9.86 6.39 -3.32
C ASN A 99 -8.38 6.20 -2.98
N ASP A 100 -8.12 5.80 -1.73
CA ASP A 100 -6.77 5.52 -1.23
C ASP A 100 -6.41 4.03 -1.27
N MET A 101 -7.26 3.19 -1.86
CA MET A 101 -7.17 1.73 -1.78
C MET A 101 -7.50 0.98 -3.07
N VAL A 102 -6.58 0.11 -3.50
CA VAL A 102 -6.76 -0.88 -4.56
C VAL A 102 -7.29 -2.19 -3.97
N ARG A 103 -8.19 -2.88 -4.68
CA ARG A 103 -8.86 -4.12 -4.23
C ARG A 103 -8.56 -5.34 -5.09
#